data_AF-A0A948E0Q5-F1
#
_entry.id   AF-A0A948E0Q5-F1
#
_cell.length_a   1.000
_cell.length_b   1.000
_cell.length_c   1.000
_cell.angle_alpha   90.00
_cell.angle_beta   90.00
_cell.angle_gamma   90.00
#
_symmetry.space_group_name_H-M   'P 1'
#
loop_
_entity.id
_entity.type
_entity.pdbx_description
1 polymer ?
#
loop_
_entity_poly.entity_id
_entity_poly.type
_entity_poly.pdbx_seq_one_letter_code
_entity_poly.pdbx_strand_id
1 'polypeptide(L)'
;MRKLAILTSILTLSAATILSGCVVSAQPATVSYSYGGWNPYYYQGALVYFDSFGRPYYYAGGVRVWVPSTWVQYNSAVSYYRVNRHRYTRWHGRYHRPSHFRYRRPVRTVHRTRVVHRRTPARTRTVRVRHKRR
;
A
#
# COMPACT_ATOMS: atom_id res chain seq x y z
N MET A 1 -79.07 -31.55 2.32
CA MET A 1 -79.14 -30.09 2.09
C MET A 1 -77.94 -29.40 2.72
N ARG A 2 -77.11 -28.79 1.86
CA ARG A 2 -76.27 -27.59 2.08
C ARG A 2 -75.38 -27.54 3.34
N LYS A 3 -74.30 -28.33 3.36
CA LYS A 3 -73.08 -28.06 4.16
C LYS A 3 -71.82 -28.23 3.30
N LEU A 4 -71.74 -27.54 2.17
CA LEU A 4 -70.58 -27.56 1.27
C LEU A 4 -70.46 -26.19 0.62
N ALA A 5 -70.09 -25.17 1.39
CA ALA A 5 -69.93 -23.81 0.86
C ALA A 5 -68.97 -22.94 1.68
N ILE A 6 -67.89 -23.48 2.26
CA ILE A 6 -66.92 -22.63 3.00
C ILE A 6 -65.47 -23.15 2.92
N LEU A 7 -65.03 -23.73 1.80
CA LEU A 7 -63.66 -24.29 1.70
C LEU A 7 -62.92 -23.97 0.39
N THR A 8 -63.17 -22.80 -0.21
CA THR A 8 -62.48 -22.40 -1.45
C THR A 8 -62.04 -20.94 -1.43
N SER A 9 -61.41 -20.49 -0.34
CA SER A 9 -60.97 -19.09 -0.21
C SER A 9 -59.56 -18.93 0.39
N ILE A 10 -58.64 -19.88 0.17
CA ILE A 10 -57.24 -19.77 0.66
C ILE A 10 -56.23 -20.19 -0.43
N LEU A 11 -56.46 -19.83 -1.70
CA LEU A 11 -55.51 -20.14 -2.77
C LEU A 11 -55.23 -18.97 -3.72
N THR A 12 -55.17 -17.74 -3.21
CA THR A 12 -54.86 -16.56 -4.02
C THR A 12 -54.05 -15.52 -3.26
N LEU A 13 -52.89 -15.89 -2.70
CA LEU A 13 -51.94 -14.87 -2.21
C LEU A 13 -50.49 -15.38 -2.06
N SER A 14 -49.87 -15.87 -3.13
CA SER A 14 -48.47 -16.35 -3.05
C SER A 14 -47.65 -16.15 -4.32
N ALA A 15 -47.93 -15.13 -5.13
CA ALA A 15 -47.30 -14.99 -6.45
C ALA A 15 -46.68 -13.61 -6.74
N ALA A 16 -46.20 -12.85 -5.74
CA ALA A 16 -45.66 -11.51 -6.01
C ALA A 16 -44.51 -11.05 -5.11
N THR A 17 -43.57 -11.91 -4.74
CA THR A 17 -42.35 -11.49 -4.00
C THR A 17 -41.07 -12.07 -4.60
N ILE A 18 -40.78 -11.78 -5.88
CA ILE A 18 -39.49 -12.13 -6.51
C ILE A 18 -38.75 -10.90 -7.10
N LEU A 19 -39.21 -9.67 -6.87
CA LEU A 19 -38.58 -8.49 -7.51
C LEU A 19 -38.00 -7.45 -6.55
N SER A 20 -37.62 -7.85 -5.33
CA SER A 20 -36.65 -7.07 -4.55
C SER A 20 -35.23 -7.43 -4.99
N GLY A 21 -34.94 -7.23 -6.27
CA GLY A 21 -33.58 -7.13 -6.75
C GLY A 21 -32.98 -5.86 -6.17
N CYS A 22 -32.37 -5.95 -4.99
CA CYS A 22 -31.46 -4.90 -4.53
C CYS A 22 -30.34 -4.80 -5.56
N VAL A 23 -30.49 -3.86 -6.50
CA VAL A 23 -29.38 -3.42 -7.32
C VAL A 23 -28.44 -2.71 -6.37
N VAL A 24 -27.54 -3.47 -5.76
CA VAL A 24 -26.35 -2.92 -5.14
C VAL A 24 -25.50 -2.42 -6.29
N SER A 25 -25.80 -1.19 -6.71
CA SER A 25 -24.87 -0.39 -7.47
C SER A 25 -23.68 -0.18 -6.55
N ALA A 26 -22.66 -1.02 -6.71
CA ALA A 26 -21.35 -0.70 -6.18
C ALA A 26 -20.90 0.56 -6.93
N GLN A 27 -21.24 1.74 -6.40
CA GLN A 27 -20.51 2.94 -6.75
C GLN A 27 -19.02 2.57 -6.62
N PRO A 28 -18.21 2.68 -7.68
CA PRO A 28 -16.78 2.60 -7.47
C PRO A 28 -16.49 3.70 -6.46
N ALA A 29 -16.03 3.31 -5.29
CA ALA A 29 -15.58 4.26 -4.29
C ALA A 29 -14.34 4.92 -4.91
N THR A 30 -14.56 5.97 -5.71
CA THR A 30 -13.54 6.93 -6.09
C THR A 30 -13.27 7.75 -4.84
N VAL A 31 -12.69 7.09 -3.86
CA VAL A 31 -12.09 7.71 -2.70
C VAL A 31 -10.90 8.48 -3.28
N SER A 32 -11.11 9.77 -3.54
CA SER A 32 -10.07 10.73 -3.92
C SER A 32 -9.15 11.02 -2.73
N TYR A 33 -8.65 9.98 -2.07
CA TYR A 33 -7.57 10.07 -1.10
C TYR A 33 -6.36 9.37 -1.70
N SER A 34 -5.39 10.18 -2.11
CA SER A 34 -4.03 9.70 -2.34
C SER A 34 -3.49 9.17 -1.01
N TYR A 35 -3.65 7.87 -0.76
CA TYR A 35 -3.23 7.25 0.48
C TYR A 35 -1.73 6.99 0.39
N GLY A 36 -0.93 7.71 1.19
CA GLY A 36 0.53 7.56 1.19
C GLY A 36 1.20 7.90 -0.15
N GLY A 37 0.57 8.75 -0.98
CA GLY A 37 1.13 9.21 -2.26
C GLY A 37 0.84 8.30 -3.46
N TRP A 38 0.03 7.25 -3.28
CA TRP A 38 -0.46 6.39 -4.35
C TRP A 38 -1.98 6.51 -4.46
N ASN A 39 -2.50 6.63 -5.68
CA ASN A 39 -3.95 6.58 -5.94
C ASN A 39 -4.36 5.14 -6.26
N PRO A 40 -5.09 4.44 -5.36
CA PRO A 40 -5.50 3.06 -5.58
C PRO A 40 -6.57 2.95 -6.66
N TYR A 41 -6.55 1.83 -7.38
CA TYR A 41 -7.63 1.45 -8.27
C TYR A 41 -8.47 0.34 -7.65
N TYR A 42 -9.74 0.27 -8.05
CA TYR A 42 -10.65 -0.76 -7.61
C TYR A 42 -11.30 -1.46 -8.82
N TYR A 43 -11.29 -2.78 -8.81
CA TYR A 43 -11.97 -3.62 -9.78
C TYR A 43 -13.03 -4.42 -9.04
N GLN A 44 -14.31 -4.22 -9.38
CA GLN A 44 -15.44 -4.88 -8.69
C GLN A 44 -15.41 -4.68 -7.16
N GLY A 45 -15.02 -3.50 -6.70
CA GLY A 45 -14.88 -3.18 -5.26
C GLY A 45 -13.62 -3.74 -4.60
N ALA A 46 -12.83 -4.57 -5.27
CA ALA A 46 -11.57 -5.09 -4.76
C ALA A 46 -10.40 -4.17 -5.11
N LEU A 47 -9.47 -4.00 -4.16
CA LEU A 47 -8.26 -3.21 -4.34
C LEU A 47 -7.32 -3.88 -5.36
N VAL A 48 -6.90 -3.11 -6.37
CA VAL A 48 -5.99 -3.57 -7.43
C VAL A 48 -4.54 -3.29 -7.05
N TYR A 49 -3.74 -4.34 -7.17
CA TYR A 49 -2.29 -4.38 -7.02
C TYR A 49 -1.62 -4.59 -8.37
N PHE A 50 -0.32 -4.37 -8.44
CA PHE A 50 0.50 -4.55 -9.62
C PHE A 50 1.70 -5.44 -9.31
N ASP A 51 2.02 -6.35 -10.22
CA ASP A 51 3.22 -7.19 -10.14
C ASP A 51 4.49 -6.41 -10.55
N SER A 52 5.63 -7.09 -10.60
CA SER A 52 6.90 -6.48 -11.03
C SER A 52 6.89 -5.99 -12.48
N PHE A 53 6.02 -6.55 -13.33
CA PHE A 53 5.85 -6.22 -14.75
C PHE A 53 4.74 -5.19 -14.99
N GLY A 54 4.00 -4.79 -13.95
CA GLY A 54 2.87 -3.88 -14.04
C GLY A 54 1.56 -4.54 -14.47
N ARG A 55 1.44 -5.87 -14.35
CA ARG A 55 0.17 -6.58 -14.56
C ARG A 55 -0.73 -6.37 -13.35
N PRO A 56 -1.96 -5.87 -13.53
CA PRO A 56 -2.89 -5.64 -12.44
C PRO A 56 -3.52 -6.94 -11.94
N TYR A 57 -3.56 -7.13 -10.63
CA TYR A 57 -4.21 -8.26 -9.96
C TYR A 57 -4.93 -7.79 -8.70
N TYR A 58 -5.86 -8.59 -8.19
CA TYR A 58 -6.50 -8.38 -6.89
C TYR A 58 -6.50 -9.69 -6.10
N TYR A 59 -6.92 -9.62 -4.83
CA TYR A 59 -7.11 -10.82 -4.02
C TYR A 59 -8.60 -11.12 -3.87
N ALA A 60 -8.99 -12.34 -4.22
CA ALA A 60 -10.31 -12.90 -3.97
C ALA A 60 -10.14 -14.16 -3.11
N GLY A 61 -10.72 -14.18 -1.92
CA GLY A 61 -10.57 -15.32 -0.99
C GLY A 61 -9.11 -15.66 -0.65
N GLY A 62 -8.22 -14.66 -0.62
CA GLY A 62 -6.78 -14.84 -0.36
C GLY A 62 -5.95 -15.32 -1.57
N VAL A 63 -6.58 -15.61 -2.71
CA VAL A 63 -5.91 -16.02 -3.94
C VAL A 63 -5.69 -14.81 -4.86
N ARG A 64 -4.54 -14.78 -5.54
CA ARG A 64 -4.24 -13.77 -6.56
C ARG A 64 -5.05 -14.05 -7.82
N VAL A 65 -5.86 -13.07 -8.25
CA VAL A 65 -6.63 -13.11 -9.49
C VAL A 65 -6.22 -11.95 -10.39
N TRP A 66 -5.98 -12.22 -11.66
CA TRP A 66 -5.60 -11.19 -12.63
C TRP A 66 -6.81 -10.36 -13.06
N VAL A 67 -6.64 -9.05 -13.13
CA VAL A 67 -7.68 -8.17 -13.69
C VAL A 67 -7.69 -8.37 -15.21
N PRO A 68 -8.85 -8.56 -15.84
CA PRO A 68 -8.92 -8.76 -17.29
C PRO A 68 -8.55 -7.48 -18.04
N SER A 69 -7.91 -7.63 -19.20
CA SER A 69 -7.52 -6.53 -20.08
C SER A 69 -8.71 -5.74 -20.65
N THR A 70 -9.92 -6.31 -20.61
CA THR A 70 -11.17 -5.68 -21.04
C THR A 70 -11.70 -4.66 -20.03
N TRP A 71 -11.11 -4.55 -18.83
CA TRP A 71 -11.48 -3.53 -17.87
C TRP A 71 -11.14 -2.12 -18.41
N VAL A 72 -12.12 -1.22 -18.38
CA VAL A 72 -12.02 0.14 -18.96
C VAL A 72 -10.80 0.93 -18.49
N GLN A 73 -10.38 0.73 -17.24
CA GLN A 73 -9.23 1.45 -16.65
C GLN A 73 -7.90 0.68 -16.79
N TYR A 74 -7.87 -0.47 -17.46
CA TYR A 74 -6.69 -1.34 -17.49
C TYR A 74 -5.44 -0.61 -18.01
N ASN A 75 -5.54 0.00 -19.19
CA ASN A 75 -4.40 0.68 -19.83
C ASN A 75 -3.94 1.92 -19.05
N SER A 76 -4.89 2.71 -18.52
CA SER A 76 -4.56 3.90 -17.73
C SER A 76 -3.90 3.51 -16.40
N ALA A 77 -4.40 2.46 -15.74
CA ALA A 77 -3.85 1.96 -14.48
C ALA A 77 -2.43 1.38 -14.66
N VAL A 78 -2.20 0.61 -15.73
CA VAL A 78 -0.87 0.09 -16.09
C VAL A 78 0.09 1.24 -16.42
N SER A 79 -0.35 2.23 -17.20
CA SER A 79 0.46 3.41 -17.52
C SER A 79 0.83 4.20 -16.26
N TYR A 80 -0.16 4.46 -15.40
CA TYR A 80 0.04 5.16 -14.13
C TYR A 80 1.02 4.43 -13.22
N TYR A 81 0.91 3.09 -13.12
CA TYR A 81 1.88 2.26 -12.40
C TYR A 81 3.29 2.39 -12.96
N ARG A 82 3.47 2.32 -14.29
CA ARG A 82 4.80 2.41 -14.91
C ARG A 82 5.47 3.73 -14.60
N VAL A 83 4.74 4.84 -14.67
CA VAL A 83 5.25 6.18 -14.34
C VAL A 83 5.52 6.34 -12.85
N ASN A 84 4.61 5.84 -11.99
CA ASN A 84 4.63 6.08 -10.54
C ASN A 84 5.06 4.86 -9.72
N ARG A 85 5.82 3.94 -10.30
CA ARG A 85 6.21 2.66 -9.67
C ARG A 85 6.85 2.83 -8.29
N HIS A 86 7.65 3.87 -8.13
CA HIS A 86 8.29 4.22 -6.86
C HIS A 86 7.27 4.57 -5.76
N ARG A 87 6.19 5.30 -6.09
CA ARG A 87 5.11 5.65 -5.17
C ARG A 87 4.31 4.41 -4.79
N TYR A 88 3.95 3.61 -5.79
CA TYR A 88 3.30 2.31 -5.55
C TYR A 88 4.13 1.43 -4.61
N THR A 89 5.44 1.30 -4.85
CA THR A 89 6.31 0.43 -4.05
C THR A 89 6.39 0.90 -2.59
N ARG A 90 6.50 2.21 -2.36
CA ARG A 90 6.49 2.79 -1.00
C ARG A 90 5.16 2.55 -0.30
N TRP A 91 4.04 2.81 -0.98
CA TRP A 91 2.71 2.57 -0.46
C TRP A 91 2.47 1.08 -0.16
N HIS A 92 2.72 0.21 -1.13
CA HIS A 92 2.55 -1.24 -1.01
C HIS A 92 3.44 -1.81 0.11
N GLY A 93 4.69 -1.36 0.22
CA GLY A 93 5.60 -1.75 1.29
C GLY A 93 5.20 -1.22 2.68
N ARG A 94 4.48 -0.11 2.75
CA ARG A 94 4.02 0.48 4.03
C ARG A 94 2.80 -0.23 4.58
N TYR A 95 1.84 -0.58 3.72
CA TYR A 95 0.50 -0.99 4.15
C TYR A 95 0.14 -2.45 3.84
N HIS A 96 0.78 -3.06 2.83
CA HIS A 96 0.33 -4.35 2.30
C HIS A 96 1.45 -5.41 2.27
N ARG A 97 2.69 -5.06 2.62
CA ARG A 97 3.73 -6.05 2.90
C ARG A 97 3.61 -6.53 4.35
N PRO A 98 3.61 -7.84 4.60
CA PRO A 98 3.66 -8.34 5.97
C PRO A 98 4.95 -7.87 6.67
N SER A 99 4.77 -7.36 7.89
CA SER A 99 5.74 -6.54 8.65
C SER A 99 7.06 -7.27 9.00
N HIS A 100 7.14 -8.59 8.80
CA HIS A 100 8.30 -9.39 9.21
C HIS A 100 9.63 -8.99 8.55
N PHE A 101 9.62 -8.25 7.44
CA PHE A 101 10.86 -7.72 6.83
C PHE A 101 11.40 -6.44 7.47
N ARG A 102 10.68 -5.78 8.38
CA ARG A 102 11.18 -4.56 9.05
C ARG A 102 12.25 -4.83 10.11
N TYR A 103 12.41 -6.08 10.53
CA TYR A 103 13.40 -6.46 11.54
C TYR A 103 14.80 -6.75 10.98
N ARG A 104 14.98 -6.80 9.66
CA ARG A 104 16.30 -6.98 9.01
C ARG A 104 16.94 -5.66 8.59
N ARG A 105 17.00 -4.68 9.48
CA ARG A 105 18.08 -3.70 9.41
C ARG A 105 19.11 -4.11 10.45
N PRO A 106 20.25 -4.73 10.08
CA PRO A 106 21.39 -4.68 10.97
C PRO A 106 21.65 -3.20 11.20
N VAL A 107 21.45 -2.74 12.43
CA VAL A 107 21.97 -1.46 12.87
C VAL A 107 23.46 -1.56 12.56
N ARG A 108 23.93 -0.85 11.53
CA ARG A 108 25.36 -0.58 11.40
C ARG A 108 25.69 0.20 12.67
N THR A 109 26.17 -0.49 13.69
CA THR A 109 26.90 0.13 14.79
C THR A 109 28.03 0.85 14.10
N VAL A 110 27.85 2.15 13.89
CA VAL A 110 28.94 3.02 13.47
C VAL A 110 29.90 2.94 14.64
N HIS A 111 30.92 2.08 14.53
CA HIS A 111 32.12 2.21 15.33
C HIS A 111 32.70 3.56 14.94
N ARG A 112 32.30 4.58 15.69
CA ARG A 112 32.86 5.92 15.63
C ARG A 112 34.27 5.75 16.17
N THR A 113 35.21 5.41 15.30
CA THR A 113 36.63 5.41 15.61
C THR A 113 36.94 6.84 16.01
N ARG A 114 36.98 7.08 17.32
CA ARG A 114 37.33 8.36 17.90
C ARG A 114 38.79 8.54 17.58
N VAL A 115 39.09 9.25 16.49
CA VAL A 115 40.46 9.69 16.19
C VAL A 115 40.84 10.63 17.33
N VAL A 116 41.54 10.08 18.32
CA VAL A 116 42.19 10.86 19.37
C VAL A 116 43.30 11.63 18.65
N HIS A 117 43.05 12.90 18.34
CA HIS A 117 44.11 13.83 17.98
C HIS A 117 45.09 13.89 19.15
N ARG A 118 46.18 13.13 19.04
CA ARG A 118 47.33 13.23 19.92
C ARG A 118 47.89 14.63 19.72
N ARG A 119 47.58 15.54 20.65
CA ARG A 119 48.19 16.88 20.69
C ARG A 119 49.70 16.68 20.79
N THR A 120 50.43 17.02 19.74
CA THR A 120 51.88 17.14 19.79
C THR A 120 52.21 18.26 20.77
N PRO A 121 52.97 18.02 21.86
CA PRO A 121 53.41 19.11 22.72
C PRO A 121 54.36 20.01 21.93
N ALA A 122 54.00 21.29 21.86
CA ALA A 122 54.82 22.32 21.26
C ALA A 122 56.18 22.36 21.98
N ARG A 123 57.24 22.06 21.25
CA ARG A 123 58.62 22.12 21.72
C ARG A 123 58.98 23.58 21.97
N THR A 124 58.99 23.98 23.24
CA THR A 124 59.47 25.29 23.70
C THR A 124 60.88 25.52 23.16
N ARG A 125 61.01 26.45 22.22
CA ARG A 125 62.28 26.89 21.65
C ARG A 125 62.90 27.86 22.65
N THR A 126 63.79 27.39 23.50
CA THR A 126 64.59 28.25 24.38
C THR A 126 65.50 29.13 23.53
N VAL A 127 65.17 30.43 23.48
CA VAL A 127 66.01 31.47 22.87
C VAL A 127 67.22 31.67 23.78
N ARG A 128 68.41 31.21 23.34
CA ARG A 128 69.68 31.56 23.98
C ARG A 128 70.00 33.03 23.69
N VAL A 129 69.85 33.88 24.69
CA VAL A 129 70.35 35.25 24.68
C VAL A 129 71.88 35.21 24.73
N ARG A 130 72.55 35.66 23.67
CA ARG A 130 74.00 35.81 23.61
C ARG A 130 74.37 37.19 24.15
N HIS A 131 74.84 37.26 25.40
CA HIS A 131 75.45 38.46 25.94
C HIS A 131 76.76 38.76 25.20
N LYS A 132 76.82 39.93 24.56
CA LYS A 132 78.05 40.52 24.02
C LYS A 132 78.72 41.28 25.16
N ARG A 133 79.88 40.81 25.61
CA ARG A 133 80.78 41.54 26.51
C ARG A 133 81.86 42.21 25.67
N ARG A 134 82.02 43.51 25.92
CA ARG A 134 83.10 44.43 25.54
C ARG A 134 83.11 44.90 24.09
#